data_AF-A0ABD2NC72-F1
#
_entry.id   AF-A0ABD2NC72-F1
#
_cell.length_a   1.000
_cell.length_b   1.000
_cell.length_c   1.000
_cell.angle_alpha   90.00
_cell.angle_beta   90.00
_cell.angle_gamma   90.00
#
_symmetry.space_group_name_H-M   'P 1'
#
loop_
_entity.id
_entity.type
_entity.pdbx_description
1 polymer ?
#
loop_
_entity_poly.entity_id
_entity_poly.type
_entity_poly.pdbx_seq_one_letter_code
_entity_poly.pdbx_strand_id
1 'polypeptide(L)'
;MVQCATDEMEFGRDFGKDIIGTASVWKCDLLGAPDSCEYFIKDFRLSKLCEKIPEKNQAWTTFVEAFDPKLTCPIKKGKYLVTQQVKEDVFRFFPVPTGLWKVKGGIIENGKMVFCLDFHAKVFESKQ
;
A
#
# COMPACT_ATOMS: atom_id res chain seq x y z
N MET A 1 -2.76 -14.26 14.44
CA MET A 1 -1.94 -13.10 14.80
C MET A 1 -1.77 -12.29 13.52
N VAL A 2 -2.25 -11.05 13.48
CA VAL A 2 -2.13 -10.17 12.30
C VAL A 2 -0.94 -9.26 12.56
N GLN A 3 0.06 -9.28 11.69
CA GLN A 3 1.31 -8.54 11.83
C GLN A 3 1.24 -7.35 10.86
N CYS A 4 1.36 -6.11 11.37
CA CYS A 4 1.38 -4.90 10.53
C CYS A 4 2.82 -4.42 10.38
N ALA A 5 3.23 -4.15 9.14
CA ALA A 5 4.59 -3.79 8.75
C ALA A 5 4.73 -2.30 8.41
N THR A 6 5.89 -1.70 8.72
CA THR A 6 6.17 -0.26 8.54
C THR A 6 7.23 0.07 7.48
N ASP A 7 7.99 -0.92 7.01
CA ASP A 7 9.17 -0.78 6.13
C ASP A 7 9.59 -2.12 5.50
N GLU A 8 9.50 -3.20 6.29
CA GLU A 8 9.65 -4.60 5.85
C GLU A 8 8.31 -5.33 5.96
N MET A 9 7.79 -5.86 4.85
CA MET A 9 6.59 -6.69 4.87
C MET A 9 6.96 -8.16 5.03
N GLU A 10 6.63 -8.72 6.19
CA GLU A 10 6.74 -10.16 6.43
C GLU A 10 5.39 -10.83 6.24
N PHE A 11 5.30 -11.69 5.22
CA PHE A 11 4.18 -12.60 5.05
C PHE A 11 4.47 -13.91 5.78
N GLY A 12 3.80 -14.14 6.90
CA GLY A 12 3.96 -15.38 7.68
C GLY A 12 3.43 -16.65 7.01
N ARG A 13 2.69 -16.53 5.90
CA ARG A 13 2.13 -17.64 5.13
C ARG A 13 1.93 -17.28 3.66
N ASP A 14 1.73 -18.31 2.84
CA ASP A 14 1.30 -18.13 1.45
C ASP A 14 -0.16 -17.67 1.41
N PHE A 15 -0.49 -16.78 0.47
CA PHE A 15 -1.86 -16.37 0.17
C PHE A 15 -2.32 -16.97 -1.15
N GLY A 16 -3.57 -17.41 -1.20
CA GLY A 16 -4.19 -17.96 -2.40
C GLY A 16 -4.39 -16.91 -3.50
N LYS A 17 -5.01 -17.34 -4.59
CA LYS A 17 -5.37 -16.45 -5.71
C LYS A 17 -6.63 -15.63 -5.43
N ASP A 18 -7.54 -16.18 -4.62
CA ASP A 18 -8.85 -15.59 -4.31
C ASP A 18 -8.76 -14.65 -3.11
N ILE A 19 -8.03 -13.55 -3.31
CA ILE A 19 -7.81 -12.54 -2.29
C ILE A 19 -8.28 -11.16 -2.75
N ILE A 20 -8.70 -10.35 -1.77
CA ILE A 20 -9.17 -8.98 -1.96
C ILE A 20 -8.18 -8.03 -1.31
N GLY A 21 -7.68 -7.06 -2.07
CA GLY A 21 -6.87 -5.97 -1.54
C GLY A 21 -7.74 -4.88 -0.96
N THR A 22 -7.33 -4.30 0.16
CA THR A 22 -8.00 -3.16 0.78
C THR A 22 -7.02 -2.04 1.04
N ALA A 23 -7.48 -0.80 0.90
CA ALA A 23 -6.71 0.38 1.22
C ALA A 23 -7.61 1.53 1.68
N SER A 24 -7.08 2.35 2.56
CA SER A 24 -7.61 3.65 2.95
C SER A 24 -6.42 4.58 3.10
N VAL A 25 -6.56 5.78 2.54
CA VAL A 25 -5.51 6.79 2.49
C VAL A 25 -6.06 8.05 3.13
N TRP A 26 -5.33 8.59 4.09
CA TRP A 26 -5.60 9.86 4.72
C TRP A 26 -4.48 10.84 4.42
N LYS A 27 -4.84 12.11 4.30
CA LYS A 27 -3.91 13.22 4.30
C LYS A 27 -4.11 14.00 5.59
N CYS A 28 -3.03 14.21 6.33
CA CYS A 28 -3.00 14.94 7.58
C CYS A 28 -2.26 16.27 7.37
N ASP A 29 -2.62 17.29 8.15
CA ASP A 29 -1.89 18.55 8.15
C ASP A 29 -0.45 18.37 8.62
N LEU A 30 0.46 19.18 8.06
CA LEU A 30 1.92 19.13 8.30
C LEU A 30 2.31 19.27 9.78
N LEU A 31 1.43 19.80 10.63
CA LEU A 31 1.63 19.96 12.07
C LEU A 31 1.36 18.67 12.87
N GLY A 32 0.91 17.59 12.23
CA GLY A 32 0.89 16.24 12.83
C GLY A 32 -0.14 16.03 13.94
N ALA A 33 -1.16 16.89 14.03
CA ALA A 33 -2.29 16.62 14.92
C ALA A 33 -3.04 15.35 14.44
N PRO A 34 -3.26 14.33 15.30
CA PRO A 34 -3.94 13.09 14.91
C PRO A 34 -5.36 13.31 14.34
N ASP A 35 -5.98 14.42 14.72
CA ASP A 35 -7.37 14.77 14.41
C ASP A 35 -7.54 15.57 13.11
N SER A 36 -6.46 15.95 12.42
CA SER A 36 -6.53 16.70 11.15
C SER A 36 -6.40 15.83 9.89
N CYS A 37 -6.51 14.51 10.04
CA CYS A 37 -6.39 13.58 8.93
C CYS A 37 -7.73 13.42 8.18
N GLU A 38 -7.81 13.94 6.97
CA GLU A 38 -8.97 13.77 6.09
C GLU A 38 -8.79 12.58 5.15
N TYR A 39 -9.89 11.88 4.84
CA TYR A 39 -9.85 10.78 3.87
C TYR A 39 -9.56 11.33 2.46
N PHE A 40 -8.47 10.87 1.88
CA PHE A 40 -8.18 11.03 0.46
C PHE A 40 -8.80 9.88 -0.35
N ILE A 41 -8.63 8.65 0.14
CA ILE A 41 -9.32 7.46 -0.36
C ILE A 41 -9.90 6.72 0.83
N LYS A 42 -11.20 6.44 0.79
CA LYS A 42 -11.90 5.71 1.85
C LYS A 42 -12.32 4.33 1.34
N ASP A 43 -12.01 3.29 2.13
CA ASP A 43 -12.52 1.93 1.94
C ASP A 43 -12.35 1.37 0.52
N PHE A 44 -11.21 1.64 -0.12
CA PHE A 44 -10.89 1.07 -1.42
C PHE A 44 -10.78 -0.45 -1.32
N ARG A 45 -11.45 -1.16 -2.24
CA ARG A 45 -11.44 -2.61 -2.32
C ARG A 45 -11.14 -3.05 -3.74
N LEU A 46 -10.10 -3.85 -3.88
CA LEU A 46 -9.70 -4.45 -5.15
C LEU A 46 -9.97 -5.95 -5.10
N SER A 47 -11.10 -6.34 -5.68
CA SER A 47 -11.44 -7.75 -5.88
C SER A 47 -10.44 -8.40 -6.85
N LYS A 48 -10.18 -9.70 -6.68
CA LYS A 48 -9.22 -10.44 -7.51
C LYS A 48 -7.84 -9.77 -7.54
N LEU A 49 -7.32 -9.39 -6.38
CA LEU A 49 -6.04 -8.68 -6.24
C LEU A 49 -4.92 -9.39 -7.02
N CYS A 50 -4.93 -10.73 -7.06
CA CYS A 50 -3.94 -11.49 -7.81
C CYS A 50 -4.01 -11.36 -9.33
N GLU A 51 -5.18 -11.10 -9.91
CA GLU A 51 -5.31 -10.79 -11.34
C GLU A 51 -4.81 -9.37 -11.64
N LYS A 52 -4.85 -8.48 -10.63
CA LYS A 52 -4.52 -7.06 -10.75
C LYS A 52 -3.05 -6.70 -10.48
N ILE A 53 -2.37 -7.47 -9.63
CA ILE A 53 -0.93 -7.33 -9.36
C ILE A 53 -0.07 -7.26 -10.64
N PRO A 54 -0.26 -8.11 -11.67
CA PRO A 54 0.55 -8.06 -12.89
C PRO A 54 0.15 -6.94 -13.85
N GLU A 55 -0.97 -6.22 -13.63
CA GLU A 55 -1.39 -5.13 -14.51
C GLU A 55 -0.44 -3.93 -14.40
N LYS A 56 0.03 -3.47 -15.56
CA LYS A 56 0.92 -2.30 -15.67
C LYS A 56 0.11 -1.02 -15.84
N ASN A 57 0.74 0.12 -15.55
CA ASN A 57 0.17 1.46 -15.69
C ASN A 57 -1.09 1.70 -14.84
N GLN A 58 -1.19 1.03 -13.70
CA GLN A 58 -2.26 1.19 -12.73
C GLN A 58 -1.77 2.02 -11.55
N ALA A 59 -2.70 2.60 -10.79
CA ALA A 59 -2.38 3.42 -9.61
C ALA A 59 -1.59 2.65 -8.53
N TRP A 60 -1.69 1.32 -8.51
CA TRP A 60 -0.95 0.44 -7.59
C TRP A 60 0.36 -0.12 -8.18
N THR A 61 0.63 0.07 -9.48
CA THR A 61 1.77 -0.55 -10.16
C THR A 61 3.09 -0.17 -9.48
N THR A 62 3.35 1.11 -9.23
CA THR A 62 4.62 1.55 -8.62
C THR A 62 4.81 0.96 -7.21
N PHE A 63 3.73 0.85 -6.43
CA PHE A 63 3.80 0.23 -5.11
C PHE A 63 4.12 -1.26 -5.18
N VAL A 64 3.47 -2.00 -6.10
CA VAL A 64 3.70 -3.44 -6.31
C VAL A 64 5.11 -3.72 -6.85
N GLU A 65 5.61 -2.87 -7.76
CA GLU A 65 6.95 -3.01 -8.36
C GLU A 65 8.08 -2.58 -7.43
N ALA A 66 7.78 -1.82 -6.36
CA ALA A 66 8.76 -1.42 -5.36
C ALA A 66 9.17 -2.56 -4.42
N PHE A 67 8.46 -3.70 -4.42
CA PHE A 67 8.80 -4.84 -3.58
C PHE A 67 9.93 -5.69 -4.17
N ASP A 68 10.84 -6.11 -3.29
CA ASP A 68 11.88 -7.11 -3.53
C ASP A 68 11.82 -8.19 -2.44
N PRO A 69 11.54 -9.46 -2.78
CA PRO A 69 11.26 -9.96 -4.12
C PRO A 69 9.93 -9.41 -4.67
N LYS A 70 9.77 -9.39 -6.00
CA LYS A 70 8.54 -8.88 -6.62
C LYS A 70 7.30 -9.59 -6.08
N LEU A 71 6.28 -8.82 -5.71
CA LEU A 71 4.96 -9.37 -5.40
C LEU A 71 4.40 -10.07 -6.64
N THR A 72 4.32 -11.39 -6.57
CA THR A 72 3.75 -12.24 -7.60
C THR A 72 2.68 -13.10 -6.95
N CYS A 73 1.67 -13.49 -7.74
CA CYS A 73 0.63 -14.38 -7.25
C CYS A 73 0.87 -15.84 -7.64
N PRO A 74 0.62 -16.81 -6.74
CA PRO A 74 0.21 -16.64 -5.34
C PRO A 74 1.31 -15.98 -4.49
N ILE A 75 0.93 -15.07 -3.58
CA ILE A 75 1.88 -14.34 -2.72
C ILE A 75 2.53 -15.35 -1.79
N LYS A 76 3.86 -15.42 -1.84
CA LYS A 76 4.63 -16.38 -1.05
C LYS A 76 4.93 -15.82 0.33
N LYS A 77 5.00 -16.72 1.32
CA LYS A 77 5.55 -16.36 2.62
C LYS A 77 7.00 -15.89 2.47
N GLY A 78 7.39 -14.94 3.30
CA GLY A 78 8.74 -14.40 3.30
C GLY A 78 8.77 -12.93 3.62
N LYS A 79 9.99 -12.39 3.62
CA LYS A 79 10.27 -10.98 3.85
C LYS A 79 10.35 -10.27 2.50
N TYR A 80 9.63 -9.18 2.39
CA TYR A 80 9.56 -8.33 1.22
C TYR A 80 9.99 -6.93 1.63
N LEU A 81 11.03 -6.44 0.97
CA LEU A 81 11.59 -5.12 1.18
C LEU A 81 10.99 -4.16 0.15
N VAL A 82 10.62 -2.97 0.57
CA VAL A 82 10.24 -1.90 -0.37
C VAL A 82 11.53 -1.20 -0.80
N THR A 83 12.10 -1.62 -1.92
CA THR A 83 13.47 -1.26 -2.35
C THR A 83 13.55 -0.06 -3.29
N GLN A 84 12.42 0.46 -3.78
CA GLN A 84 12.42 1.63 -4.65
C GLN A 84 11.91 2.87 -3.94
N GLN A 85 12.65 3.97 -4.10
CA GLN A 85 12.08 5.31 -4.06
C GLN A 85 10.88 5.28 -5.01
N VAL A 86 9.69 5.48 -4.46
CA VAL A 86 8.45 5.59 -5.23
C VAL A 86 8.70 6.65 -6.31
N LYS A 87 8.78 6.20 -7.57
CA LYS A 87 9.11 7.09 -8.69
C LYS A 87 8.05 8.16 -8.81
N GLU A 88 8.45 9.29 -9.40
CA GLU A 88 7.56 10.44 -9.64
C GLU A 88 6.31 10.08 -10.44
N ASP A 89 6.26 8.91 -11.09
CA ASP A 89 5.09 8.43 -11.83
C ASP A 89 3.86 8.15 -10.97
N VAL A 90 4.02 7.86 -9.67
CA VAL A 90 2.88 7.80 -8.72
C VAL A 90 2.15 9.12 -8.64
N PHE A 91 2.86 10.24 -8.82
CA PHE A 91 2.26 11.57 -8.79
C PHE A 91 1.27 11.81 -9.93
N ARG A 92 1.27 10.97 -10.98
CA ARG A 92 0.25 11.01 -12.04
C ARG A 92 -1.10 10.49 -11.58
N PHE A 93 -1.11 9.50 -10.70
CA PHE A 93 -2.33 8.88 -10.17
C PHE A 93 -2.80 9.54 -8.88
N PHE A 94 -1.86 10.10 -8.13
CA PHE A 94 -2.08 10.83 -6.91
C PHE A 94 -1.45 12.20 -7.09
N PRO A 95 -2.18 13.28 -7.40
CA PRO A 95 -1.61 14.60 -7.22
C PRO A 95 -1.25 14.67 -5.73
N VAL A 96 0.04 14.60 -5.39
CA VAL A 96 0.48 14.57 -3.99
C VAL A 96 0.77 16.00 -3.58
N PRO A 97 -0.18 16.72 -2.96
CA PRO A 97 0.18 17.91 -2.23
C PRO A 97 1.15 17.50 -1.11
N THR A 98 2.21 18.29 -0.96
CA THR A 98 3.11 18.24 0.20
C THR A 98 2.29 18.06 1.48
N GLY A 99 2.64 17.08 2.32
CA GLY A 99 1.79 16.69 3.44
C GLY A 99 2.24 15.43 4.18
N LEU A 100 1.58 15.18 5.32
CA LEU A 100 1.65 13.90 6.02
C LEU A 100 0.56 12.98 5.48
N TRP A 101 0.93 11.75 5.17
CA TRP A 101 0.05 10.76 4.56
C TRP A 101 0.03 9.52 5.42
N LYS A 102 -1.17 8.99 5.62
CA LYS A 102 -1.39 7.73 6.31
C LYS A 102 -2.07 6.76 5.36
N VAL A 103 -1.57 5.55 5.29
CA VAL A 103 -2.13 4.48 4.47
C VAL A 103 -2.38 3.29 5.36
N LYS A 104 -3.62 2.83 5.42
CA LYS A 104 -3.97 1.55 6.02
C LYS A 104 -4.50 0.64 4.95
N GLY A 105 -4.00 -0.58 4.90
CA GLY A 105 -4.46 -1.55 3.91
C GLY A 105 -4.38 -2.95 4.45
N GLY A 106 -4.66 -3.91 3.59
CA GLY A 106 -4.62 -5.30 3.97
C GLY A 106 -5.13 -6.23 2.90
N ILE A 107 -5.01 -7.53 3.20
CA ILE A 107 -5.51 -8.60 2.35
C ILE A 107 -6.65 -9.29 3.09
N ILE A 108 -7.76 -9.49 2.38
CA ILE A 108 -8.90 -10.29 2.83
C ILE A 108 -8.91 -11.60 2.03
N GLU A 109 -8.99 -12.72 2.74
CA GLU A 109 -9.15 -14.06 2.17
C GLU A 109 -10.35 -14.72 2.86
N ASN A 110 -11.28 -15.29 2.09
CA ASN A 110 -12.51 -15.91 2.62
C ASN A 110 -13.30 -15.00 3.59
N GLY A 111 -13.37 -13.71 3.28
CA GLY A 111 -14.08 -12.71 4.10
C GLY A 111 -13.39 -12.30 5.40
N LYS A 112 -12.19 -12.83 5.70
CA LYS A 112 -11.42 -12.48 6.89
C LYS A 112 -10.19 -11.67 6.51
N MET A 113 -9.89 -10.63 7.29
CA MET A 113 -8.63 -9.90 7.15
C MET A 113 -7.49 -10.76 7.66
N VAL A 114 -6.53 -11.03 6.78
CA VAL A 114 -5.43 -11.98 7.01
C VAL A 114 -4.05 -11.32 6.95
N PHE A 115 -4.00 -10.08 6.48
CA PHE A 115 -2.82 -9.22 6.48
C PHE A 115 -3.27 -7.76 6.68
N CYS A 116 -2.47 -6.98 7.40
CA CYS A 116 -2.66 -5.54 7.57
C CYS A 116 -1.37 -4.79 7.21
N LEU A 117 -1.54 -3.59 6.69
CA LEU A 117 -0.49 -2.60 6.49
C LEU A 117 -0.92 -1.31 7.19
N ASP A 118 -0.01 -0.69 7.94
CA ASP A 118 -0.19 0.66 8.47
C ASP A 118 1.11 1.44 8.20
N PHE A 119 1.03 2.38 7.27
CA PHE A 119 2.17 3.13 6.75
C PHE A 119 1.94 4.62 6.91
N HIS A 120 2.96 5.34 7.35
CA HIS A 120 2.95 6.79 7.46
C HIS A 120 4.09 7.37 6.62
N ALA A 121 3.77 8.28 5.69
CA ALA A 121 4.75 8.98 4.86
C ALA A 121 4.67 10.49 5.06
N LYS A 122 5.82 11.15 5.03
CA LYS A 122 5.90 12.60 4.88
C LYS A 122 6.41 12.90 3.49
N VAL A 123 5.58 13.55 2.67
CA VAL A 123 5.93 13.89 1.29
C VAL A 123 6.18 15.40 1.19
N PHE A 124 7.31 15.75 0.57
CA PHE A 124 7.70 17.13 0.30
C PHE A 124 7.94 17.28 -1.20
N GLU A 125 7.55 18.42 -1.76
CA GLU A 125 8.00 18.82 -3.09
C GLU A 125 9.52 19.06 -3.07
N SER A 126 10.24 18.34 -3.93
CA SER A 126 11.64 18.65 -4.21
C SER A 126 11.68 19.91 -5.06
N LYS A 127 12.18 21.02 -4.51
CA LYS A 127 12.58 22.16 -5.33
C LYS A 127 13.77 21.72 -6.16
N GLN A 128 13.57 21.55 -7.48
CA GLN A 128 14.67 21.56 -8.45
C GLN A 128 15.31 22.95 -8.49
#